data_AF-A0A9E2RSS5-F1
#
_entry.id   AF-A0A9E2RSS5-F1
#
_cell.length_a   1.000
_cell.length_b   1.000
_cell.length_c   1.000
_cell.angle_alpha   90.00
_cell.angle_beta   90.00
_cell.angle_gamma   90.00
#
_symmetry.space_group_name_H-M   'P 1'
#
loop_
_entity.id
_entity.type
_entity.pdbx_description
1 polymer ?
#
loop_
_entity_poly.entity_id
_entity_poly.type
_entity_poly.pdbx_seq_one_letter_code
_entity_poly.pdbx_strand_id
1 'polypeptide(L)'
;KGKVPDLYVSLKPGVTGDGTLAQRISKAIETEISPVARPRRVWIVPDMPKTRSGKIMRRVLAALSTGGDPGDITTLANPEVVEKIRAQVTPR
;
A
#
# COMPACT_ATOMS: atom_id res chain seq x y z
N LYS A 1 14.73 2.80 -17.81
CA LYS A 1 13.30 3.02 -17.44
C LYS A 1 13.24 3.34 -15.95
N GLY A 2 12.67 4.48 -15.56
CA GLY A 2 12.54 4.87 -14.14
C GLY A 2 11.54 4.00 -13.38
N LYS A 3 11.71 3.87 -12.07
CA LYS A 3 10.72 3.25 -11.16
C LYS A 3 9.91 4.36 -10.51
N VAL A 4 8.58 4.23 -10.53
CA VAL A 4 7.66 5.15 -9.82
C VAL A 4 7.07 4.42 -8.61
N PRO A 5 7.03 5.03 -7.42
CA PRO A 5 6.50 4.39 -6.23
C PRO A 5 4.97 4.27 -6.28
N ASP A 6 4.46 3.14 -5.79
CA ASP A 6 3.07 3.01 -5.35
C ASP A 6 3.06 3.11 -3.82
N LEU A 7 2.10 3.84 -3.25
CA LEU A 7 1.98 4.05 -1.82
C LEU A 7 0.78 3.29 -1.25
N TYR A 8 1.00 2.61 -0.13
CA TYR A 8 -0.03 1.92 0.63
C TYR A 8 -0.10 2.52 2.02
N VAL A 9 -1.30 2.91 2.45
CA VAL A 9 -1.54 3.60 3.72
C VAL A 9 -2.66 2.89 4.47
N SER A 10 -2.38 2.51 5.71
CA SER A 10 -3.39 2.04 6.66
C SER A 10 -3.54 3.11 7.72
N LEU A 11 -4.79 3.51 7.98
CA LEU A 11 -5.09 4.58 8.93
C LEU A 11 -5.08 4.02 10.35
N LYS A 12 -4.74 4.87 11.31
CA LYS A 12 -4.87 4.51 12.73
C LYS A 12 -6.36 4.26 13.04
N PRO A 13 -6.67 3.36 13.99
CA PRO A 13 -8.04 3.18 14.47
C PRO A 13 -8.69 4.51 14.85
N GLY A 14 -9.95 4.71 14.45
CA GLY A 14 -10.69 5.94 14.69
C GLY A 14 -10.45 7.06 13.66
N VAL A 15 -9.54 6.88 12.68
CA VAL A 15 -9.35 7.82 11.59
C VAL A 15 -10.02 7.29 10.33
N THR A 16 -11.02 8.02 9.82
CA THR A 16 -11.65 7.74 8.52
C THR A 16 -11.05 8.63 7.45
N GLY A 17 -10.71 8.05 6.30
CA GLY A 17 -10.31 8.83 5.13
C GLY A 17 -11.52 9.46 4.47
N ASP A 18 -11.41 10.75 4.12
CA ASP A 18 -12.32 11.40 3.19
C ASP A 18 -11.89 11.13 1.73
N GLY A 19 -12.73 11.49 0.76
CA GLY A 19 -12.45 11.30 -0.67
C GLY A 19 -11.22 12.07 -1.20
N THR A 20 -10.64 12.98 -0.40
CA THR A 20 -9.49 13.82 -0.77
C THR A 20 -8.18 13.35 -0.14
N LEU A 21 -8.22 12.45 0.84
CA LEU A 21 -7.06 12.05 1.64
C LEU A 21 -5.90 11.54 0.78
N ALA A 22 -6.18 10.72 -0.23
CA ALA A 22 -5.16 10.20 -1.14
C ALA A 22 -4.40 11.33 -1.88
N GLN A 23 -5.11 12.38 -2.30
CA GLN A 23 -4.53 13.53 -2.98
C GLN A 23 -3.68 14.36 -2.03
N ARG A 24 -4.17 14.57 -0.81
CA ARG A 24 -3.42 15.28 0.26
C ARG A 24 -2.13 14.55 0.61
N ILE A 25 -2.16 13.23 0.74
CA ILE A 25 -0.96 12.41 0.99
C ILE A 25 0.02 12.51 -0.19
N SER A 26 -0.48 12.38 -1.43
CA SER A 26 0.38 12.52 -2.62
C SER A 26 1.05 13.89 -2.68
N LYS A 27 0.32 14.96 -2.34
CA LYS A 27 0.88 16.32 -2.33
C LYS A 27 1.90 16.51 -1.22
N ALA A 28 1.64 15.96 -0.03
CA ALA A 28 2.61 15.98 1.06
C ALA A 28 3.92 15.30 0.66
N ILE A 29 3.88 14.12 0.04
CA ILE A 29 5.10 13.43 -0.43
C ILE A 29 5.87 14.26 -1.46
N GLU A 30 5.16 14.88 -2.41
CA GLU A 30 5.77 15.76 -3.42
C GLU A 30 6.48 16.96 -2.76
N THR A 31 5.88 17.55 -1.74
CA THR A 31 6.42 18.70 -1.01
C THR A 31 7.58 18.32 -0.07
N GLU A 32 7.44 17.25 0.69
CA GLU A 32 8.42 16.84 1.71
C GLU A 32 9.67 16.16 1.13
N ILE A 33 9.53 15.48 -0.02
CA ILE A 33 10.63 14.74 -0.64
C ILE A 33 11.08 15.40 -1.93
N SER A 34 10.18 15.49 -2.92
CA SER A 34 10.37 16.17 -4.23
C SER A 34 9.34 15.69 -5.26
N PRO A 35 9.18 16.41 -6.39
CA PRO A 35 8.35 15.96 -7.51
C PRO A 35 8.64 14.56 -8.05
N VAL A 36 9.90 14.10 -8.01
CA VAL A 36 10.26 12.75 -8.49
C VAL A 36 9.76 11.63 -7.56
N ALA A 37 9.49 11.94 -6.29
CA ALA A 37 8.96 10.99 -5.32
C ALA A 37 7.43 10.85 -5.37
N ARG A 38 6.75 11.65 -6.21
CA ARG A 38 5.30 11.63 -6.32
C ARG A 38 4.81 10.21 -6.62
N PRO A 39 3.95 9.64 -5.75
CA PRO A 39 3.45 8.30 -5.95
C PRO A 39 2.50 8.27 -7.15
N ARG A 40 2.54 7.17 -7.90
CA ARG A 40 1.61 6.94 -9.01
C ARG A 40 0.19 6.76 -8.50
N ARG A 41 0.03 6.03 -7.40
CA ARG A 41 -1.24 5.76 -6.73
C ARG A 41 -1.00 5.74 -5.22
N VAL A 42 -2.01 6.20 -4.48
CA VAL A 42 -2.08 6.10 -3.02
C VAL A 42 -3.29 5.24 -2.67
N TRP A 43 -3.04 4.04 -2.16
CA TRP A 43 -4.07 3.09 -1.78
C TRP A 43 -4.30 3.18 -0.27
N ILE A 44 -5.51 3.56 0.13
CA ILE A 44 -5.94 3.49 1.52
C ILE A 44 -6.51 2.09 1.75
N VAL A 45 -5.83 1.29 2.56
CA VAL A 45 -6.14 -0.13 2.77
C VAL A 45 -6.51 -0.39 4.24
N PRO A 46 -7.29 -1.44 4.53
CA PRO A 46 -7.73 -1.73 5.89
C PRO A 46 -6.58 -2.01 6.86
N ASP A 47 -5.56 -2.76 6.43
CA ASP A 47 -4.32 -3.01 7.19
C ASP A 47 -3.18 -3.35 6.21
N MET A 48 -1.95 -3.44 6.72
CA MET A 48 -0.77 -3.87 5.97
C MET A 48 -0.53 -5.38 6.15
N PRO A 49 0.05 -6.06 5.15
CA PRO A 49 0.52 -7.44 5.30
C PRO A 49 1.73 -7.47 6.23
N LYS A 50 1.47 -7.69 7.53
CA LYS A 50 2.49 -7.78 8.58
C LYS A 50 2.67 -9.22 9.03
N THR A 51 3.91 -9.62 9.28
CA THR A 51 4.24 -10.89 9.97
C THR A 51 3.70 -10.88 11.39
N ARG A 52 3.67 -12.04 12.06
CA ARG A 52 3.37 -12.12 13.51
C ARG A 52 4.30 -11.28 14.40
N SER A 53 5.49 -10.93 13.91
CA SER A 53 6.43 -10.01 14.56
C SER A 53 6.25 -8.53 14.18
N GLY A 54 5.22 -8.20 13.39
CA GLY A 54 4.89 -6.84 12.97
C GLY A 54 5.65 -6.31 11.76
N LYS A 55 6.56 -7.10 11.15
CA LYS A 55 7.32 -6.68 9.97
C LYS A 55 6.42 -6.62 8.74
N ILE A 56 6.45 -5.53 8.00
CA ILE A 56 5.69 -5.38 6.75
C ILE A 56 6.35 -6.20 5.64
N MET A 57 5.60 -7.13 5.05
CA MET A 57 6.02 -7.91 3.90
C MET A 57 5.81 -7.14 2.60
N ARG A 58 6.70 -6.18 2.33
CA ARG A 58 6.62 -5.30 1.14
C ARG A 58 6.56 -6.05 -0.19
N ARG A 59 7.14 -7.27 -0.27
CA ARG A 59 7.07 -8.11 -1.47
C ARG A 59 5.64 -8.47 -1.86
N VAL A 60 4.74 -8.64 -0.89
CA VAL A 60 3.33 -8.92 -1.13
C VAL A 60 2.67 -7.71 -1.78
N LEU A 61 2.87 -6.51 -1.22
CA LEU A 61 2.38 -5.26 -1.80
C LEU A 61 2.91 -5.04 -3.23
N ALA A 62 4.20 -5.33 -3.46
CA ALA A 62 4.80 -5.24 -4.79
C ALA A 62 4.14 -6.21 -5.79
N ALA A 63 3.90 -7.45 -5.40
CA ALA A 63 3.22 -8.44 -6.23
C ALA A 63 1.79 -7.99 -6.56
N LEU A 64 1.02 -7.50 -5.59
CA LEU A 64 -0.33 -6.98 -5.81
C LEU A 64 -0.33 -5.78 -6.77
N SER A 65 0.60 -4.84 -6.61
CA SER A 65 0.78 -3.69 -7.52
C SER A 65 1.09 -4.09 -8.96
N THR A 66 1.74 -5.24 -9.18
CA THR A 66 2.11 -5.76 -10.51
C THR A 66 1.21 -6.90 -11.01
N GLY A 67 0.15 -7.25 -10.27
CA GLY A 67 -0.71 -8.39 -10.61
C GLY A 67 -0.02 -9.75 -10.53
N GLY A 68 1.10 -9.84 -9.82
CA GLY A 68 1.87 -11.07 -9.65
C GLY A 68 1.42 -11.91 -8.45
N ASP A 69 2.08 -13.06 -8.29
CA ASP A 69 1.86 -13.96 -7.15
C ASP A 69 2.63 -13.47 -5.90
N PRO A 70 1.94 -13.23 -4.76
CA PRO A 70 2.59 -12.91 -3.50
C PRO A 70 3.33 -14.09 -2.87
N GLY A 71 3.25 -15.32 -3.40
CA GLY A 71 3.93 -16.51 -2.87
C GLY A 71 3.45 -16.89 -1.46
N ASP A 72 4.31 -17.53 -0.67
CA ASP A 72 3.95 -18.00 0.68
C ASP A 72 3.68 -16.84 1.65
N ILE A 73 2.44 -16.75 2.14
CA ILE A 73 2.00 -15.73 3.10
C ILE A 73 1.60 -16.31 4.47
N THR A 74 1.94 -17.57 4.75
CA THR A 74 1.58 -18.27 6.00
C THR A 74 2.13 -17.60 7.28
N THR A 75 3.19 -16.81 7.14
CA THR A 75 3.82 -16.07 8.24
C THR A 75 3.12 -14.75 8.59
N LEU A 76 2.13 -14.32 7.79
CA LEU A 76 1.33 -13.14 8.08
C LEU A 76 0.50 -13.36 9.34
N ALA A 77 0.37 -12.31 10.15
CA ALA A 77 -0.54 -12.29 11.29
C ALA A 77 -2.01 -12.35 10.81
N ASN A 78 -2.29 -11.74 9.67
CA ASN A 78 -3.60 -11.72 9.03
C ASN A 78 -3.45 -11.95 7.51
N PRO A 79 -3.50 -13.20 7.02
CA PRO A 79 -3.40 -13.48 5.60
C PRO A 79 -4.55 -12.92 4.76
N GLU A 80 -5.76 -12.78 5.32
CA GLU A 80 -6.94 -12.29 4.59
C GLU A 80 -6.80 -10.83 4.11
N VAL A 81 -5.91 -10.06 4.74
CA VAL A 81 -5.63 -8.68 4.31
C VAL A 81 -5.15 -8.62 2.87
N VAL A 82 -4.46 -9.66 2.39
CA VAL A 82 -3.90 -9.71 1.04
C VAL A 82 -5.02 -9.66 0.00
N GLU A 83 -6.09 -10.44 0.19
CA GLU A 83 -7.22 -10.46 -0.73
C GLU A 83 -8.06 -9.18 -0.63
N LYS A 84 -8.20 -8.59 0.57
CA LYS A 84 -8.84 -7.28 0.73
C LYS A 84 -8.09 -6.18 -0.02
N ILE A 85 -6.76 -6.20 0.03
CA ILE A 85 -5.93 -5.25 -0.73
C ILE A 85 -6.05 -5.54 -2.23
N ARG A 86 -5.99 -6.81 -2.65
CA ARG A 86 -6.12 -7.22 -4.05
C ARG A 86 -7.41 -6.71 -4.69
N ALA A 87 -8.53 -6.78 -3.98
CA ALA A 87 -9.82 -6.29 -4.47
C ALA A 87 -9.86 -4.77 -4.71
N GLN A 88 -8.99 -4.00 -4.06
CA GLN A 88 -8.93 -2.54 -4.19
C GLN A 88 -7.86 -2.08 -5.19
N VAL A 89 -6.77 -2.84 -5.32
CA VAL A 89 -5.63 -2.47 -6.15
C VAL A 89 -5.86 -2.92 -7.58
N THR A 90 -5.87 -1.96 -8.50
CA THR A 90 -5.71 -2.27 -9.93
C THR A 90 -4.23 -2.49 -10.22
N PRO A 91 -3.83 -3.63 -10.81
CA PRO A 91 -2.47 -3.85 -11.28
C PRO A 91 -1.99 -2.80 -12.29
N ARG A 92 -0.72 -2.87 -12.65
CA ARG A 92 -0.09 -2.02 -13.66
C ARG A 92 0.48 -2.83 -14.80
#